data_AF-A0A2G6FKG2-F1
#
_entry.id   AF-A0A2G6FKG2-F1
#
_cell.length_a   1.000
_cell.length_b   1.000
_cell.length_c   1.000
_cell.angle_alpha   90.00
_cell.angle_beta   90.00
_cell.angle_gamma   90.00
#
_symmetry.space_group_name_H-M   'P 1'
#
loop_
_entity.id
_entity.type
_entity.pdbx_description
1 polymer ?
#
loop_
_entity_poly.entity_id
_entity_poly.type
_entity_poly.pdbx_seq_one_letter_code
_entity_poly.pdbx_strand_id
1 'polypeptide(L)' 'QLDEKNILKQMAKQLPKIALPKTFITWETLPKMGSGKIDFRTISEMAREQLTETKPVART' A
#
# COMPACT_ATOMS: atom_id res chain seq x y z
N GLN A 1 -13.65 7.97 -1.29
CA GLN A 1 -12.72 7.20 -2.14
C GLN A 1 -11.42 7.97 -2.28
N LEU A 2 -10.28 7.29 -2.35
CA LEU A 2 -8.96 7.91 -2.48
C LEU A 2 -8.72 8.38 -3.93
N ASP A 3 -8.27 9.63 -4.13
CA ASP A 3 -7.88 10.15 -5.45
C ASP A 3 -6.40 9.88 -5.72
N GLU A 4 -6.11 8.69 -6.25
CA GLU A 4 -4.75 8.23 -6.52
C GLU A 4 -4.02 9.11 -7.55
N LYS A 5 -4.73 9.63 -8.56
CA LYS A 5 -4.12 10.43 -9.63
C LYS A 5 -3.60 11.76 -9.11
N ASN A 6 -4.38 12.40 -8.24
CA ASN A 6 -3.97 13.66 -7.62
C ASN A 6 -2.76 13.44 -6.69
N ILE A 7 -2.81 12.41 -5.86
CA ILE A 7 -1.71 12.07 -4.93
C ILE A 7 -0.41 11.78 -5.72
N LEU A 8 -0.48 10.94 -6.77
CA LEU A 8 0.68 10.66 -7.61
C LEU A 8 1.24 11.92 -8.28
N LYS A 9 0.39 12.82 -8.75
CA LYS A 9 0.82 14.10 -9.34
C LYS A 9 1.53 14.98 -8.32
N GLN A 10 1.09 14.98 -7.06
CA GLN A 10 1.76 15.71 -5.99
C GLN A 10 3.11 15.06 -5.62
N MET A 11 3.14 13.73 -5.46
CA MET A 11 4.36 12.97 -5.17
C MET A 11 5.42 13.13 -6.26
N ALA A 12 5.03 13.11 -7.54
CA ALA A 12 5.93 13.25 -8.68
C ALA A 12 6.66 14.61 -8.76
N LYS A 13 6.19 15.63 -8.01
CA LYS A 13 6.91 16.91 -7.89
C LYS A 13 8.16 16.82 -7.04
N GLN A 14 8.23 15.85 -6.12
CA GLN A 14 9.27 15.72 -5.11
C GLN A 14 10.04 14.39 -5.23
N LEU A 15 9.45 13.38 -5.86
CA LEU A 15 10.01 12.04 -5.95
C LEU A 15 10.36 11.66 -7.39
N PRO A 16 11.48 10.96 -7.61
CA PRO A 16 11.79 10.39 -8.91
C PRO A 16 10.76 9.30 -9.28
N LYS A 17 10.57 9.07 -10.59
CA LYS A 17 9.57 8.10 -11.09
C LYS A 17 9.67 6.70 -10.47
N ILE A 18 10.88 6.24 -10.13
CA ILE A 18 11.12 4.92 -9.51
C ILE A 18 10.59 4.82 -8.08
N ALA A 19 10.43 5.95 -7.38
CA ALA A 19 9.93 6.01 -6.01
C ALA A 19 8.41 6.20 -5.94
N LEU A 20 7.74 6.35 -7.09
CA LEU A 20 6.29 6.49 -7.12
C LEU A 20 5.62 5.12 -6.90
N PRO A 21 4.61 5.04 -6.00
CA PRO A 21 3.89 3.80 -5.75
C PRO A 21 3.06 3.41 -6.97
N LYS A 22 2.97 2.10 -7.23
CA LYS A 22 2.15 1.54 -8.32
C LYS A 22 0.74 1.16 -7.87
N THR A 23 0.55 0.97 -6.58
CA THR A 23 -0.70 0.48 -5.99
C THR A 23 -0.93 1.20 -4.67
N PHE A 24 -2.17 1.57 -4.41
CA PHE A 24 -2.62 2.09 -3.13
C PHE A 24 -3.52 1.04 -2.47
N ILE A 25 -3.28 0.77 -1.19
CA ILE A 25 -4.10 -0.09 -0.36
C ILE A 25 -4.59 0.75 0.82
N THR A 26 -5.90 0.74 1.06
CA THR A 26 -6.53 1.56 2.09
C THR A 26 -7.19 0.70 3.14
N TRP A 27 -6.94 1.01 4.41
CA TRP A 27 -7.62 0.43 5.56
C TRP A 27 -8.19 1.54 6.43
N GLU A 28 -9.32 1.28 7.10
CA GLU A 28 -9.90 2.23 8.05
C GLU A 28 -9.01 2.43 9.28
N THR A 29 -8.34 1.36 9.70
CA THR A 29 -7.42 1.36 10.86
C THR A 29 -6.14 0.61 10.54
N LEU A 30 -5.01 1.15 11.01
CA LEU A 30 -3.72 0.49 10.91
C LEU A 30 -3.34 -0.18 12.24
N PRO A 31 -2.75 -1.38 12.21
CA PRO A 31 -2.26 -2.03 13.42
C PRO A 31 -1.16 -1.21 14.07
N LYS A 32 -1.15 -1.24 15.40
CA LYS A 32 -0.20 -0.51 16.23
C LYS A 32 0.48 -1.48 17.19
N MET A 33 1.76 -1.22 17.45
CA MET A 33 2.53 -1.86 18.51
C MET A 33 1.97 -1.46 19.88
N GLY A 34 2.36 -2.16 20.96
CA GLY A 34 1.95 -1.82 22.33
C GLY A 34 2.32 -0.39 22.78
N SER A 35 3.26 0.27 22.10
CA SER A 35 3.61 1.70 22.33
C SER A 35 2.77 2.70 21.52
N GLY A 36 1.79 2.23 20.74
CA GLY A 36 0.94 3.06 19.88
C GLY A 36 1.57 3.44 18.53
N LYS A 37 2.83 3.08 18.28
CA LYS A 37 3.48 3.25 16.96
C LYS A 37 2.91 2.26 15.94
N ILE A 38 2.98 2.62 14.67
CA ILE A 38 2.52 1.75 13.57
C ILE A 38 3.31 0.44 13.54
N ASP A 39 2.61 -0.68 13.43
CA ASP A 39 3.24 -1.99 13.23
C ASP A 39 3.49 -2.25 11.74
N PHE A 40 4.68 -1.90 11.26
CA PHE A 40 5.04 -2.09 9.85
C PHE A 40 5.17 -3.57 9.45
N ARG A 41 5.44 -4.49 10.40
CA ARG A 41 5.56 -5.92 10.10
C ARG A 41 4.20 -6.48 9.71
N THR A 42 3.21 -6.28 10.57
CA THR A 42 1.85 -6.74 10.31
C THR A 42 1.24 -6.08 9.07
N ILE A 43 1.46 -4.77 8.87
CA ILE A 43 1.00 -4.08 7.65
C ILE A 43 1.62 -4.68 6.40
N SER A 44 2.91 -5.01 6.43
CA SER A 44 3.59 -5.60 5.27
C SER A 44 3.06 -6.99 4.92
N GLU A 45 2.69 -7.78 5.92
CA GLU A 45 2.07 -9.10 5.75
C GLU A 45 0.66 -8.96 5.17
N MET A 46 -0.19 -8.12 5.77
CA MET A 46 -1.54 -7.82 5.28
C MET A 46 -1.53 -7.28 3.83
N ALA A 47 -0.55 -6.43 3.49
CA ALA A 47 -0.40 -5.90 2.14
C ALA A 47 -0.03 -7.01 1.14
N ARG A 48 0.86 -7.93 1.52
CA ARG A 48 1.24 -9.06 0.65
C ARG A 48 0.05 -9.97 0.38
N GLU A 49 -0.72 -10.30 1.41
CA GLU A 49 -1.91 -11.15 1.30
C GLU A 49 -2.94 -10.54 0.33
N GLN A 50 -3.26 -9.25 0.46
CA GLN A 50 -4.17 -8.59 -0.49
C GLN A 50 -3.64 -8.56 -1.93
N LEU A 51 -2.33 -8.39 -2.11
CA LEU A 51 -1.70 -8.38 -3.44
C LEU A 51 -1.61 -9.78 -4.08
N THR A 52 -1.59 -10.85 -3.27
CA THR A 52 -1.57 -12.24 -3.78
C THR A 52 -2.97 -12.74 -4.14
N GLU A 53 -3.99 -12.42 -3.34
CA GLU A 53 -5.38 -12.84 -3.58
C GLU A 53 -5.98 -12.24 -4.87
N THR A 54 -5.45 -11.10 -5.31
CA THR A 54 -5.97 -10.36 -6.48
C THR A 54 -5.40 -10.83 -7.82
N LYS A 55 -4.45 -11.77 -7.83
CA LYS A 55 -3.98 -12.41 -9.08
C LYS A 55 -4.73 -13.72 -9.29
N PRO A 56 -5.53 -13.88 -10.38
CA PRO A 56 -6.02 -15.20 -10.74
C PRO A 56 -4.81 -16.08 -11.03
N VAL A 57 -4.61 -17.09 -10.19
CA VAL A 57 -3.60 -18.12 -10.45
C VAL A 57 -4.06 -18.89 -11.68
N ALA A 58 -3.58 -18.48 -12.85
CA ALA A 58 -3.60 -19.34 -14.02
C ALA A 58 -2.70 -20.55 -13.70
N ARG A 59 -3.31 -21.62 -13.21
CA ARG A 59 -2.67 -22.93 -13.10
C ARG A 59 -2.73 -23.56 -14.48
N THR A 60 -1.58 -23.68 -15.14
CA THR A 60 -1.36 -24.48 -16.35
C THR A 60 -0.67 -25.77 -15.94
#